data_AF-A0A5P6P9V0-F1
#
_entry.id   AF-A0A5P6P9V0-F1
#
_cell.length_a   1.000
_cell.length_b   1.000
_cell.length_c   1.000
_cell.angle_alpha   90.00
_cell.angle_beta   90.00
_cell.angle_gamma   90.00
#
_symmetry.space_group_name_H-M   'P 1'
#
loop_
_entity.id
_entity.type
_entity.pdbx_description
1 polymer ?
#
loop_
_entity_poly.entity_id
_entity_poly.type
_entity_poly.pdbx_seq_one_letter_code
_entity_poly.pdbx_strand_id
1 'polypeptide(L)'
;MMERLESWKLALERLRSAQSVDWAEAGRLVAEIVRMSPDATLRQAAEQALPVLRQAVDNDDHSVTMAAQRRVGVVLEVVHGLTAPRFGRRNATPKKLSSEDRARRMLGLPLAVQLTCEDINQAYRRAAKSTHPDHGGDAQAFIDLAAARDILIHPGAYKEA
;
A
#
# COMPACT_ATOMS: atom_id res chain seq x y z
N MET A 1 17.87 7.38 -5.74
CA MET A 1 16.60 7.21 -6.49
C MET A 1 15.52 8.17 -6.01
N MET A 2 15.21 8.23 -4.71
CA MET A 2 14.22 9.19 -4.17
C MET A 2 14.59 10.67 -4.37
N GLU A 3 15.87 11.03 -4.20
CA GLU A 3 16.32 12.42 -4.39
C GLU A 3 16.00 13.00 -5.77
N ARG A 4 16.03 12.16 -6.82
CA ARG A 4 15.72 12.58 -8.18
C ARG A 4 14.22 12.77 -8.41
N LEU A 5 13.39 11.91 -7.80
CA LEU A 5 11.93 12.07 -7.84
C LEU A 5 11.48 13.35 -7.14
N GLU A 6 12.05 13.66 -5.97
CA GLU A 6 11.79 14.93 -5.27
C GLU A 6 12.28 16.14 -6.07
N SER A 7 13.44 16.03 -6.72
CA SER A 7 13.96 17.10 -7.60
C SER A 7 13.04 17.37 -8.79
N TRP A 8 12.56 16.31 -9.47
CA TRP A 8 11.62 16.44 -10.58
C TRP A 8 10.27 16.98 -10.13
N LYS A 9 9.78 16.56 -8.96
CA LYS A 9 8.56 17.09 -8.34
C LYS A 9 8.64 18.60 -8.15
N LEU A 10 9.68 19.08 -7.47
CA LEU A 10 9.89 20.50 -7.21
C LEU A 10 9.99 21.31 -8.51
N ALA A 11 10.68 20.77 -9.52
CA ALA A 11 10.81 21.42 -10.82
C ALA A 11 9.46 21.52 -11.57
N LEU A 12 8.64 20.45 -11.54
CA LEU A 12 7.29 20.44 -12.13
C LEU A 12 6.32 21.37 -11.38
N GLU A 13 6.39 21.42 -10.05
CA GLU A 13 5.61 22.35 -9.22
C GLU A 13 5.96 23.80 -9.55
N ARG A 14 7.25 24.12 -9.68
CA ARG A 14 7.71 25.46 -10.08
C ARG A 14 7.17 25.85 -11.45
N LEU A 15 7.24 24.96 -12.44
CA LEU A 15 6.71 25.21 -13.79
C LEU A 15 5.20 25.48 -13.77
N ARG A 16 4.44 24.78 -12.92
CA ARG A 16 2.99 24.97 -12.80
C ARG A 16 2.62 26.27 -12.08
N SER A 17 3.43 26.72 -11.14
CA SER A 17 3.19 27.95 -10.37
C SER A 17 3.73 29.22 -11.03
N ALA A 18 4.48 29.11 -12.12
CA ALA A 18 5.02 30.26 -12.85
C ALA A 18 3.91 31.05 -13.57
N GLN A 19 4.01 32.38 -13.58
CA GLN A 19 3.06 33.27 -14.27
C GLN A 19 3.11 33.11 -15.81
N SER A 20 4.26 32.70 -16.33
CA SER A 20 4.51 32.34 -17.72
C SER A 20 5.32 31.06 -17.73
N VAL A 21 4.82 30.03 -18.40
CA VAL A 21 5.44 28.70 -18.39
C VAL A 21 6.50 28.63 -19.48
N ASP A 22 7.74 28.30 -19.13
CA ASP A 22 8.78 27.97 -20.11
C ASP A 22 8.55 26.54 -20.62
N TRP A 23 7.87 26.43 -21.76
CA TRP A 23 7.55 25.15 -22.39
C TRP A 23 8.79 24.38 -22.86
N ALA A 24 9.89 25.08 -23.18
CA ALA A 24 11.13 24.44 -23.58
C ALA A 24 11.82 23.79 -22.36
N GLU A 25 11.79 24.47 -21.22
CA GLU A 25 12.22 23.90 -19.95
C GLU A 25 11.35 22.70 -19.53
N ALA A 26 10.03 22.83 -19.61
CA ALA A 26 9.11 21.75 -19.33
C ALA A 26 9.38 20.52 -20.22
N GLY A 27 9.60 20.74 -21.52
CA GLY A 27 9.95 19.68 -22.47
C GLY A 27 11.27 18.97 -22.13
N ARG A 28 12.31 19.72 -21.75
CA ARG A 28 13.61 19.14 -21.31
C ARG A 28 13.45 18.29 -20.06
N LEU A 29 12.73 18.79 -19.06
CA LEU A 29 12.48 18.08 -17.81
C LEU A 29 11.71 16.78 -18.05
N VAL A 30 10.64 16.83 -18.84
CA VAL A 30 9.86 15.64 -19.18
C VAL A 30 10.68 14.63 -20.00
N ALA A 31 11.52 15.08 -20.93
CA ALA A 31 12.42 14.19 -21.68
C ALA A 31 13.45 13.50 -20.77
N GLU A 32 13.93 14.19 -19.74
CA GLU A 32 14.80 13.60 -18.73
C GLU A 32 14.07 12.49 -17.96
N ILE A 33 12.84 12.73 -17.53
CA ILE A 33 12.00 11.74 -16.84
C ILE A 33 11.81 10.50 -17.71
N VAL A 34 11.49 10.66 -19.01
CA VAL A 34 11.36 9.52 -19.94
C VAL A 34 12.61 8.65 -19.95
N ARG A 35 13.79 9.29 -20.03
CA ARG A 35 15.06 8.59 -20.16
C ARG A 35 15.54 7.95 -18.86
N MET A 36 15.25 8.57 -17.72
CA MET A 36 15.87 8.24 -16.44
C MET A 36 14.92 7.62 -15.41
N SER A 37 13.60 7.64 -15.63
CA SER A 37 12.64 7.03 -14.71
C SER A 37 12.65 5.50 -14.82
N PRO A 38 12.90 4.77 -13.72
CA PRO A 38 12.72 3.31 -13.68
C PRO A 38 11.25 2.92 -13.51
N ASP A 39 10.38 3.86 -13.12
CA ASP A 39 8.94 3.61 -13.00
C ASP A 39 8.26 3.71 -14.37
N ALA A 40 7.59 2.62 -14.75
CA ALA A 40 6.97 2.49 -16.07
C ALA A 40 5.80 3.46 -16.26
N THR A 41 4.99 3.68 -15.22
CA THR A 41 3.84 4.59 -15.27
C THR A 41 4.29 6.03 -15.42
N LEU A 42 5.30 6.45 -14.66
CA LEU A 42 5.89 7.79 -14.77
C LEU A 42 6.52 8.02 -16.14
N ARG A 43 7.28 7.04 -16.64
CA ARG A 43 7.89 7.12 -17.98
C ARG A 43 6.83 7.23 -19.08
N GLN A 44 5.78 6.40 -19.03
CA GLN A 44 4.70 6.46 -20.00
C GLN A 44 3.94 7.80 -19.94
N ALA A 45 3.63 8.30 -18.74
CA ALA A 45 2.99 9.62 -18.59
C ALA A 45 3.84 10.74 -19.21
N ALA A 46 5.15 10.70 -19.00
CA ALA A 46 6.09 11.65 -19.57
C ALA A 46 6.21 11.53 -21.10
N GLU A 47 6.26 10.31 -21.64
CA GLU A 47 6.28 10.07 -23.10
C GLU A 47 5.05 10.66 -23.79
N GLN A 48 3.87 10.51 -23.18
CA GLN A 48 2.61 11.05 -23.70
C GLN A 48 2.49 12.57 -23.58
N ALA A 49 3.31 13.20 -22.74
CA ALA A 49 3.35 14.66 -22.58
C ALA A 49 4.26 15.34 -23.62
N LEU A 50 5.33 14.67 -24.06
CA LEU A 50 6.36 15.27 -24.93
C LEU A 50 5.86 15.91 -26.22
N PRO A 51 4.96 15.30 -27.02
CA PRO A 51 4.52 15.89 -28.28
C PRO A 51 3.81 17.23 -28.08
N VAL A 52 2.93 17.30 -27.08
CA VAL A 52 2.15 18.51 -26.77
C VAL A 52 3.04 19.61 -26.21
N LEU A 53 4.05 19.25 -25.39
CA LEU A 53 5.03 20.22 -24.88
C LEU A 53 5.88 20.80 -25.99
N ARG A 54 6.33 19.99 -26.96
CA ARG A 54 7.05 20.49 -28.14
C ARG A 54 6.18 21.43 -28.96
N GLN A 55 4.92 21.08 -29.17
CA GLN A 55 3.98 21.95 -29.89
C GLN A 55 3.78 23.29 -29.19
N ALA A 56 3.73 23.32 -27.85
CA ALA A 56 3.57 24.54 -27.07
C ALA A 56 4.82 25.44 -27.06
N VAL A 57 6.00 24.93 -27.47
CA VAL A 57 7.21 25.76 -27.64
C VAL A 57 7.10 26.63 -28.90
N ASP A 58 6.54 26.06 -29.97
CA ASP A 58 6.47 26.70 -31.29
C ASP A 58 5.11 27.36 -31.56
N ASN A 59 4.11 27.16 -30.69
CA ASN A 59 2.75 27.66 -30.87
C ASN A 59 2.14 28.18 -29.55
N ASP A 60 1.74 29.45 -29.56
CA ASP A 60 1.06 30.14 -28.44
C ASP A 60 -0.47 29.91 -28.42
N ASP A 61 -0.99 28.98 -29.23
CA ASP A 61 -2.41 28.63 -29.23
C ASP A 61 -2.88 28.29 -27.82
N HIS A 62 -3.96 28.94 -27.41
CA HIS A 62 -4.51 28.75 -26.07
C HIS A 62 -4.93 27.28 -25.84
N SER A 63 -5.43 26.60 -26.87
CA SER A 63 -5.80 25.19 -26.81
C SER A 63 -4.59 24.26 -26.58
N VAL A 64 -3.47 24.53 -27.26
CA VAL A 64 -2.20 23.80 -27.14
C VAL A 64 -1.59 24.05 -25.76
N THR A 65 -1.58 25.30 -25.32
CA THR A 65 -1.13 25.71 -23.98
C THR A 65 -1.91 24.98 -22.89
N MET A 66 -3.24 24.95 -22.98
CA MET A 66 -4.09 24.25 -22.01
C MET A 66 -3.86 22.72 -22.03
N ALA A 67 -3.66 22.13 -23.21
CA ALA A 67 -3.33 20.71 -23.34
C ALA A 67 -1.96 20.40 -22.71
N ALA A 68 -0.96 21.26 -22.92
CA ALA A 68 0.37 21.15 -22.33
C ALA A 68 0.31 21.23 -20.80
N GLN A 69 -0.42 22.21 -20.25
CA GLN A 69 -0.64 22.33 -18.81
C GLN A 69 -1.28 21.07 -18.21
N ARG A 70 -2.30 20.51 -18.86
CA ARG A 70 -2.94 19.25 -18.43
C ARG A 70 -1.96 18.09 -18.41
N ARG A 71 -1.11 17.97 -19.45
CA ARG A 71 -0.10 16.90 -19.52
C ARG A 71 0.96 17.02 -18.42
N VAL A 72 1.43 18.23 -18.12
CA VAL A 72 2.32 18.48 -16.97
C VAL A 72 1.64 18.09 -15.66
N GLY A 73 0.35 18.42 -15.50
CA GLY A 73 -0.45 18.04 -14.34
C GLY A 73 -0.50 16.52 -14.11
N VAL A 74 -0.71 15.73 -15.17
CA VAL A 74 -0.72 14.26 -15.08
C VAL A 74 0.65 13.71 -14.67
N VAL A 75 1.74 14.22 -15.25
CA VAL A 75 3.09 13.78 -14.87
C VAL A 75 3.34 14.10 -13.39
N LEU A 76 2.97 15.31 -12.95
CA LEU A 76 3.11 15.74 -11.56
C LEU A 76 2.28 14.88 -10.60
N GLU A 77 1.05 14.49 -10.97
CA GLU A 77 0.21 13.58 -10.18
C GLU A 77 0.88 12.22 -9.94
N VAL A 78 1.47 11.64 -10.99
CA VAL A 78 2.21 10.37 -10.88
C VAL A 78 3.42 10.53 -9.97
N VAL A 79 4.19 11.62 -10.12
CA VAL A 79 5.33 11.92 -9.23
C VAL A 79 4.88 12.11 -7.78
N HIS A 80 3.75 12.79 -7.53
CA HIS A 80 3.17 12.90 -6.20
C HIS A 80 2.82 11.53 -5.61
N GLY A 81 2.21 10.63 -6.39
CA GLY A 81 1.90 9.27 -5.94
C GLY A 81 3.14 8.45 -5.57
N LEU A 82 4.26 8.68 -6.25
CA LEU A 82 5.53 8.01 -5.97
C LEU A 82 6.31 8.60 -4.78
N THR A 83 6.13 9.89 -4.51
CA THR A 83 6.78 10.62 -3.40
C THR A 83 5.93 10.65 -2.13
N ALA A 84 4.63 10.38 -2.23
CA ALA A 84 3.72 10.36 -1.10
C ALA A 84 4.14 9.28 -0.08
N PRO A 85 4.23 9.63 1.21
CA PRO A 85 4.43 8.64 2.27
C PRO A 85 3.30 7.61 2.24
N ARG A 86 3.66 6.33 2.09
CA ARG A 86 2.69 5.23 2.05
C ARG A 86 2.19 4.92 3.47
N PHE A 87 1.27 5.74 3.97
CA PHE A 87 0.53 5.45 5.20
C PHE A 87 -0.60 4.45 4.94
N GLY A 88 -0.71 3.43 5.79
CA GLY A 88 -1.73 2.37 5.64
C GLY A 88 -1.42 1.42 4.49
N ARG A 89 -0.64 0.37 4.76
CA ARG A 89 -0.27 -0.64 3.76
C ARG A 89 -1.50 -1.48 3.38
N ARG A 90 -2.21 -1.12 2.29
CA ARG A 90 -3.19 -2.02 1.65
C ARG A 90 -2.53 -3.20 0.90
N ASN A 91 -1.21 -3.15 0.70
CA ASN A 91 -0.40 -4.23 0.10
C ASN A 91 0.72 -4.70 1.04
N ALA A 92 0.57 -4.58 2.37
CA ALA A 92 1.43 -5.36 3.25
C ALA A 92 1.15 -6.82 2.92
N THR A 93 2.18 -7.58 2.55
CA THR A 93 2.11 -9.04 2.61
C THR A 93 1.43 -9.40 3.93
N PRO A 94 0.37 -10.22 3.93
CA PRO A 94 -0.34 -10.53 5.17
C PRO A 94 0.73 -11.04 6.13
N LYS A 95 0.94 -10.30 7.23
CA LYS A 95 1.86 -10.72 8.28
C LYS A 95 1.47 -12.15 8.58
N LYS A 96 2.37 -13.12 8.35
CA LYS A 96 2.11 -14.52 8.69
C LYS A 96 1.71 -14.50 10.17
N LEU A 97 0.42 -14.74 10.43
CA LEU A 97 -0.10 -14.76 11.79
C LEU A 97 0.73 -15.79 12.54
N SER A 98 1.30 -15.37 13.68
CA SER A 98 1.98 -16.29 14.58
C SER A 98 1.01 -17.42 14.95
N SER A 99 1.52 -18.60 15.29
CA SER A 99 0.69 -19.70 15.80
C SER A 99 -0.19 -19.24 16.96
N GLU A 100 0.31 -18.30 17.77
CA GLU A 100 -0.44 -17.64 18.85
C GLU A 100 -1.60 -16.77 18.34
N ASP A 101 -1.38 -15.94 17.31
CA ASP A 101 -2.43 -15.10 16.74
C ASP A 101 -3.54 -15.95 16.09
N ARG A 102 -3.16 -17.06 15.48
CA ARG A 102 -4.11 -18.03 14.91
C ARG A 102 -4.95 -18.67 16.02
N ALA A 103 -4.31 -19.09 17.11
CA ALA A 103 -5.00 -19.67 18.27
C ALA A 103 -5.95 -18.67 18.93
N ARG A 104 -5.54 -17.41 19.10
CA ARG A 104 -6.42 -16.33 19.60
C ARG A 104 -7.63 -16.14 18.69
N ARG A 105 -7.42 -16.07 17.37
CA ARG A 105 -8.51 -15.92 16.40
C ARG A 105 -9.50 -17.10 16.45
N MET A 106 -9.00 -18.32 16.61
CA MET A 106 -9.84 -19.52 16.66
C MET A 106 -10.70 -19.57 17.93
N LEU A 107 -10.21 -19.04 19.05
CA LEU A 107 -10.98 -18.90 20.29
C LEU A 107 -11.81 -17.59 20.37
N GLY A 108 -11.78 -16.75 19.33
CA GLY A 108 -12.48 -15.45 19.34
C GLY A 108 -11.88 -14.42 20.30
N LEU A 109 -10.60 -14.54 20.62
CA LEU A 109 -9.89 -13.67 21.56
C LEU A 109 -9.24 -12.45 20.86
N PRO A 110 -9.14 -11.29 21.54
CA PRO A 110 -8.48 -10.12 21.00
C PRO A 110 -6.98 -10.35 20.78
N LEU A 111 -6.46 -9.90 19.64
CA LEU A 111 -5.05 -10.11 19.27
C LEU A 111 -4.07 -9.19 20.01
N ALA A 112 -4.52 -8.00 20.43
CA ALA A 112 -3.66 -6.92 20.91
C ALA A 112 -3.64 -6.76 22.44
N VAL A 113 -4.32 -7.64 23.19
CA VAL A 113 -4.49 -7.51 24.65
C VAL A 113 -3.77 -8.66 25.35
N GLN A 114 -3.22 -8.41 26.54
CA GLN A 114 -2.73 -9.47 27.40
C GLN A 114 -3.89 -10.30 27.94
N LEU A 115 -3.85 -11.60 27.72
CA LEU A 115 -4.90 -12.53 28.13
C LEU A 115 -4.44 -13.32 29.34
N THR A 116 -5.33 -13.53 30.30
CA THR A 116 -5.06 -14.44 31.42
C THR A 116 -5.43 -15.87 31.04
N CYS A 117 -4.89 -16.85 31.77
CA CYS A 117 -5.28 -18.25 31.60
C CYS A 117 -6.79 -18.48 31.81
N GLU A 118 -7.43 -17.70 32.67
CA GLU A 118 -8.88 -17.77 32.91
C GLU A 118 -9.67 -17.30 31.68
N ASP A 119 -9.26 -16.19 31.06
CA ASP A 119 -9.89 -15.67 29.83
C ASP A 119 -9.82 -16.69 28.69
N ILE A 120 -8.65 -17.31 28.52
CA ILE A 120 -8.42 -18.36 27.50
C ILE A 120 -9.33 -19.57 27.77
N ASN A 121 -9.40 -20.04 29.02
CA ASN A 121 -10.25 -21.17 29.40
C ASN A 121 -11.75 -20.86 29.27
N GLN A 122 -12.16 -19.62 29.54
CA GLN A 122 -13.55 -19.18 29.38
C GLN A 122 -13.93 -19.13 27.89
N ALA A 123 -13.07 -18.59 27.03
CA ALA A 123 -13.27 -18.57 25.59
C ALA A 123 -13.33 -19.98 25.01
N TYR A 124 -12.41 -20.88 25.43
CA TYR A 124 -12.46 -22.28 25.07
C TYR A 124 -13.78 -22.95 25.46
N ARG A 125 -14.25 -22.81 26.69
CA ARG A 125 -15.54 -23.40 27.12
C ARG A 125 -16.72 -22.91 26.29
N ARG A 126 -16.72 -21.63 25.90
CA ARG A 126 -17.77 -21.06 25.03
C ARG A 126 -17.72 -21.68 23.62
N ALA A 127 -16.54 -21.73 23.00
CA ALA A 127 -16.36 -22.30 21.67
C ALA A 127 -16.61 -23.82 21.64
N ALA A 128 -16.12 -24.54 22.64
CA ALA A 128 -16.34 -25.97 22.82
C ALA A 128 -17.83 -26.32 22.88
N LYS A 129 -18.63 -25.51 23.58
CA LYS A 129 -20.08 -25.73 23.68
C LYS A 129 -20.80 -25.61 22.32
N SER A 130 -20.35 -24.71 21.45
CA SER A 130 -20.93 -24.56 20.11
C SER A 130 -20.43 -25.60 19.10
N THR A 131 -19.26 -26.18 19.32
CA THR A 131 -18.58 -27.05 18.36
C THR A 131 -18.61 -28.52 18.76
N HIS A 132 -19.18 -28.86 19.93
CA HIS A 132 -19.18 -30.23 20.44
C HIS A 132 -19.95 -31.20 19.51
N PRO A 133 -19.37 -32.37 19.15
CA PRO A 133 -20.00 -33.33 18.23
C PRO A 133 -21.34 -33.86 18.75
N ASP A 134 -21.50 -34.04 20.07
CA ASP A 134 -22.76 -34.47 20.68
C ASP A 134 -23.93 -33.47 20.50
N HIS A 135 -23.64 -32.23 20.08
CA HIS A 135 -24.64 -31.21 19.76
C HIS A 135 -24.75 -30.96 18.25
N GLY A 136 -24.24 -31.87 17.41
CA GLY A 136 -24.20 -31.73 15.96
C GLY A 136 -23.01 -30.91 15.45
N GLY A 137 -21.99 -30.71 16.29
CA GLY A 137 -20.73 -30.07 15.92
C GLY A 137 -19.75 -31.00 15.21
N ASP A 138 -18.60 -30.45 14.83
CA ASP A 138 -17.53 -31.18 14.14
C ASP A 138 -16.44 -31.60 15.14
N ALA A 139 -16.15 -32.91 15.17
CA ALA A 139 -15.10 -33.47 16.02
C ALA A 139 -13.71 -32.92 15.67
N GLN A 140 -13.43 -32.65 14.39
CA GLN A 140 -12.14 -32.08 13.99
C GLN A 140 -12.00 -30.64 14.47
N ALA A 141 -13.06 -29.83 14.31
CA ALA A 141 -13.10 -28.47 14.84
C ALA A 141 -12.95 -28.42 16.38
N PHE A 142 -13.44 -29.44 17.10
CA PHE A 142 -13.23 -29.55 18.55
C PHE A 142 -11.77 -29.84 18.91
N ILE A 143 -11.11 -30.74 18.18
CA ILE A 143 -9.68 -31.04 18.35
C ILE A 143 -8.83 -29.79 18.09
N ASP A 144 -9.15 -29.05 17.03
CA ASP A 144 -8.45 -27.81 16.68
C ASP A 144 -8.60 -26.75 17.79
N LEU A 145 -9.80 -26.59 18.36
CA LEU A 145 -10.04 -25.69 19.50
C LEU A 145 -9.22 -26.05 20.74
N ALA A 146 -9.08 -27.35 21.03
CA ALA A 146 -8.25 -27.82 22.14
C ALA A 146 -6.75 -27.49 21.89
N ALA A 147 -6.26 -27.72 20.67
CA ALA A 147 -4.89 -27.38 20.31
C ALA A 147 -4.61 -25.87 20.41
N ALA A 148 -5.56 -25.00 20.01
CA ALA A 148 -5.41 -23.56 20.18
C ALA A 148 -5.31 -23.14 21.64
N ARG A 149 -6.11 -23.73 22.53
CA ARG A 149 -6.03 -23.47 23.97
C ARG A 149 -4.63 -23.82 24.49
N ASP A 150 -4.10 -24.98 24.11
CA ASP A 150 -2.81 -25.45 24.60
C ASP A 150 -1.64 -24.56 24.13
N ILE A 151 -1.69 -24.06 22.89
CA ILE A 151 -0.72 -23.08 22.37
C ILE A 151 -0.69 -21.80 23.22
N LEU A 152 -1.84 -21.34 23.71
CA LEU A 152 -1.94 -20.10 24.48
C LEU A 152 -1.60 -20.28 25.97
N ILE A 153 -1.87 -21.45 26.55
CA ILE A 153 -1.54 -21.75 27.95
C ILE A 153 -0.06 -22.16 28.10
N HIS A 154 0.50 -22.82 27.10
CA HIS A 154 1.89 -23.27 27.09
C HIS A 154 2.66 -22.68 25.90
N PRO A 155 2.95 -21.35 25.90
CA PRO A 155 3.64 -20.68 24.79
C PRO A 155 5.07 -21.21 24.54
N GLY A 156 5.61 -22.03 25.46
CA GLY A 156 6.92 -22.70 25.32
C GLY A 156 6.88 -24.13 24.79
N ALA A 157 5.72 -24.78 24.69
CA ALA A 157 5.62 -26.18 24.26
C ALA A 157 5.57 -26.34 22.72
N TYR A 158 5.23 -25.28 22.00
CA TYR A 158 5.11 -25.24 20.53
C TYR A 158 6.03 -24.19 19.90
N LYS A 159 7.24 -24.01 20.45
CA LYS A 159 8.31 -23.28 19.77
C LYS A 159 8.85 -24.14 18.63
N GLU A 160 8.45 -23.76 17.42
CA GLU A 160 9.10 -24.07 16.13
C GLU A 160 9.16 -25.55 15.73
N ALA A 161 8.20 -25.95 14.89
CA ALA A 161 8.37 -26.94 13.83
C ALA A 161 7.80 -26.38 12.52
#